data_AF-A0A2G6WWQ9-F1
#
_entry.id   AF-A0A2G6WWQ9-F1
#
_cell.length_a   1.000
_cell.length_b   1.000
_cell.length_c   1.000
_cell.angle_alpha   90.00
_cell.angle_beta   90.00
_cell.angle_gamma   90.00
#
_symmetry.space_group_name_H-M   'P 1'
#
loop_
_entity.id
_entity.type
_entity.pdbx_description
1 polymer ?
#
loop_
_entity_poly.entity_id
_entity_poly.type
_entity_poly.pdbx_seq_one_letter_code
_entity_poly.pdbx_strand_id
1 'polypeptide(L)'
;MRRRTTKNKKTEEAATKTATNRVMAVFAIALSAAAMGASAQTWRCGNTYSDQPCEGGRTVKVDDRRNEADRKAAEDAARRNERSADRLARSRQSLEREALSQGSATTFDAGRFTTNAQPLTPAEKAAQARQRKHTAAPRPTSARFNSPSTGDTAPKETSKKKKKKKE
;
A
#
# COMPACT_ATOMS: atom_id res chain seq x y z
N MET A 1 -25.89 15.23 61.96
CA MET A 1 -27.02 15.99 61.39
C MET A 1 -26.47 17.17 60.58
N ARG A 2 -26.73 17.15 59.26
CA ARG A 2 -26.80 18.28 58.29
C ARG A 2 -25.62 19.26 58.08
N ARG A 3 -24.97 19.06 56.91
CA ARG A 3 -24.74 20.01 55.79
C ARG A 3 -23.98 21.33 56.05
N ARG A 4 -22.93 21.59 55.25
CA ARG A 4 -23.01 22.53 54.10
C ARG A 4 -21.76 22.46 53.22
N THR A 5 -22.04 22.51 51.93
CA THR A 5 -21.20 22.37 50.75
C THR A 5 -20.52 23.70 50.40
N THR A 6 -19.19 23.73 50.30
CA THR A 6 -18.44 24.83 49.67
C THR A 6 -17.38 24.27 48.73
N LYS A 7 -17.81 23.65 47.62
CA LYS A 7 -16.89 23.16 46.57
C LYS A 7 -17.29 23.54 45.14
N ASN A 8 -18.18 24.52 44.95
CA ASN A 8 -18.70 24.84 43.61
C ASN A 8 -18.28 26.22 43.07
N LYS A 9 -17.27 26.89 43.64
CA LYS A 9 -16.82 28.21 43.14
C LYS A 9 -15.64 28.15 42.16
N LYS A 10 -15.00 26.97 41.97
CA LYS A 10 -13.76 26.85 41.18
C LYS A 10 -13.95 26.30 39.76
N THR A 11 -15.19 25.98 39.36
CA THR A 11 -15.47 25.28 38.10
C THR A 11 -16.10 26.16 37.02
N GLU A 12 -16.43 27.43 37.31
CA GLU A 12 -17.08 28.31 36.32
C GLU A 12 -16.09 29.22 35.56
N GLU A 13 -14.90 29.48 36.10
CA GLU A 13 -13.90 30.35 35.44
C GLU A 13 -13.08 29.66 34.33
N ALA A 14 -13.19 28.33 34.20
CA ALA A 14 -12.48 27.58 33.16
C ALA A 14 -13.30 27.40 31.86
N ALA A 15 -14.62 27.62 31.91
CA ALA A 15 -15.52 27.38 30.78
C ALA A 15 -15.64 28.59 29.82
N THR A 16 -15.32 29.80 30.27
CA THR A 16 -15.41 31.03 29.45
C THR A 16 -14.16 31.29 28.60
N LYS A 17 -12.99 30.76 29.00
CA LYS A 17 -11.74 30.88 28.22
C LYS A 17 -11.68 29.93 27.02
N THR A 18 -12.44 28.84 27.04
CA THR A 18 -12.51 27.87 25.94
C THR A 18 -13.54 28.23 24.88
N ALA A 19 -14.60 28.97 25.24
CA ALA A 19 -15.59 29.48 24.30
C ALA A 19 -15.05 30.61 23.42
N THR A 20 -14.29 31.55 24.01
CA THR A 20 -13.67 32.68 23.29
C THR A 20 -12.61 32.22 22.29
N ASN A 21 -11.81 31.21 22.63
CA ASN A 21 -10.83 30.64 21.72
C ASN A 21 -11.45 29.88 20.53
N ARG A 22 -12.61 29.23 20.74
CA ARG A 22 -13.33 28.55 19.64
C ARG A 22 -14.03 29.53 18.70
N VAL A 23 -14.55 30.66 19.22
CA VAL A 23 -15.16 31.71 18.40
C VAL A 23 -14.11 32.43 17.54
N MET A 24 -12.94 32.74 18.10
CA MET A 24 -11.83 33.32 17.32
C MET A 24 -11.31 32.38 16.23
N ALA A 25 -11.23 31.07 16.50
CA ALA A 25 -10.80 30.09 15.50
C ALA A 25 -11.81 29.96 14.34
N VAL A 26 -13.11 29.99 14.61
CA VAL A 26 -14.14 29.97 13.56
C VAL A 26 -14.15 31.27 12.76
N PHE A 27 -13.95 32.43 13.40
CA PHE A 27 -13.87 33.72 12.71
C PHE A 27 -12.63 33.83 11.80
N ALA A 28 -11.48 33.28 12.23
CA ALA A 28 -10.26 33.22 11.43
C ALA A 28 -10.40 32.33 10.18
N ILE A 29 -11.14 31.22 10.27
CA ILE A 29 -11.44 30.34 9.12
C ILE A 29 -12.43 31.03 8.15
N ALA A 30 -13.41 31.79 8.66
CA ALA A 30 -14.36 32.52 7.82
C ALA A 30 -13.70 33.70 7.07
N LEU A 31 -12.76 34.41 7.70
CA LEU A 31 -12.01 35.51 7.07
C LEU A 31 -11.04 35.03 5.98
N SER A 32 -10.46 33.84 6.10
CA SER A 32 -9.55 33.29 5.10
C SER A 32 -10.26 32.83 3.81
N ALA A 33 -11.53 32.44 3.90
CA ALA A 33 -12.36 32.13 2.72
C ALA A 33 -12.68 33.38 1.87
N ALA A 34 -12.77 34.56 2.50
CA ALA A 34 -13.05 35.83 1.80
C ALA A 34 -11.84 36.37 1.01
N ALA A 35 -10.62 35.94 1.33
CA ALA A 35 -9.40 36.35 0.63
C ALA A 35 -9.14 35.58 -0.68
N MET A 36 -9.87 34.49 -0.94
CA MET A 36 -9.66 33.62 -2.11
C MET A 36 -10.28 34.18 -3.41
N GLY A 37 -10.94 35.33 -3.36
CA GLY A 37 -11.62 35.96 -4.51
C GLY A 37 -11.00 37.28 -5.00
N ALA A 38 -9.94 37.78 -4.35
CA ALA A 38 -9.24 38.95 -4.84
C ALA A 38 -8.41 38.53 -6.06
N SER A 39 -8.75 39.05 -7.24
CA SER A 39 -7.88 38.95 -8.41
C SER A 39 -6.61 39.75 -8.12
N ALA A 40 -5.64 39.11 -7.46
CA ALA A 40 -4.34 39.69 -7.22
C ALA A 40 -3.74 40.03 -8.58
N GLN A 41 -3.53 41.32 -8.84
CA GLN A 41 -2.75 41.72 -9.99
C GLN A 41 -1.30 41.38 -9.67
N THR A 42 -0.64 40.61 -10.54
CA THR A 42 0.78 40.31 -10.40
C THR A 42 1.53 41.21 -11.37
N TRP A 43 2.62 41.82 -10.92
CA TRP A 43 3.50 42.63 -11.74
C TRP A 43 4.77 41.87 -12.08
N ARG A 44 5.25 42.06 -13.32
CA ARG A 44 6.57 41.57 -13.73
C ARG A 44 7.58 42.70 -13.64
N CYS A 45 8.46 42.60 -12.66
CA CYS A 45 9.54 43.54 -12.36
C CYS A 45 10.83 42.98 -12.97
N GLY A 46 11.06 43.24 -14.26
CA GLY A 46 12.19 42.67 -15.00
C GLY A 46 12.12 41.13 -15.10
N ASN A 47 12.96 40.42 -14.34
CA ASN A 47 13.02 38.95 -14.32
C ASN A 47 12.27 38.29 -13.15
N THR A 48 11.61 39.09 -12.30
CA THR A 48 10.92 38.60 -11.10
C THR A 48 9.44 38.98 -11.15
N TYR A 49 8.59 38.12 -10.61
CA TYR A 49 7.17 38.39 -10.41
C TYR A 49 6.94 38.89 -8.98
N SER A 50 6.10 39.91 -8.83
CA SER A 50 5.79 40.56 -7.54
C SER A 50 4.30 40.83 -7.44
N ASP A 51 3.73 40.68 -6.25
CA ASP A 51 2.34 41.06 -5.96
C ASP A 51 2.20 42.54 -5.55
N GLN A 52 3.31 43.27 -5.52
CA GLN A 52 3.34 44.73 -5.35
C GLN A 52 3.76 45.43 -6.65
N PRO A 53 3.17 46.61 -6.95
CA PRO A 53 3.57 47.40 -8.11
C PRO A 53 5.02 47.86 -7.96
N CYS A 54 5.77 47.76 -9.04
CA CYS A 54 7.18 48.14 -9.10
C CYS A 54 7.40 49.16 -10.22
N GLU A 55 8.40 50.03 -10.05
CA GLU A 55 8.75 51.06 -11.02
C GLU A 55 9.23 50.41 -12.33
N GLY A 56 8.53 50.69 -13.42
CA GLY A 56 8.77 50.04 -14.73
C GLY A 56 8.19 48.62 -14.87
N GLY A 57 7.46 48.12 -13.86
CA GLY A 57 6.80 46.83 -13.91
C GLY A 57 5.61 46.80 -14.86
N ARG A 58 5.45 45.70 -15.61
CA ARG A 58 4.24 45.47 -16.40
C ARG A 58 3.23 44.65 -15.63
N THR A 59 1.97 45.10 -15.60
CA THR A 59 0.87 44.31 -15.05
C THR A 59 0.67 43.05 -15.89
N VAL A 60 0.70 41.90 -15.23
CA VAL A 60 0.38 40.60 -15.82
C VAL A 60 -0.95 40.15 -15.25
N LYS A 61 -1.94 39.96 -16.13
CA LYS A 61 -3.22 39.38 -15.74
C LYS A 61 -3.05 37.87 -15.59
N VAL A 62 -2.89 37.42 -14.35
CA VAL A 62 -2.90 35.99 -14.01
C VAL A 62 -4.34 35.61 -13.68
N ASP A 63 -5.03 34.99 -14.64
CA ASP A 63 -6.36 34.40 -14.42
C ASP A 63 -6.18 32.88 -14.21
N ASP A 64 -5.70 32.47 -13.04
CA ASP A 64 -5.70 31.04 -12.65
C ASP A 64 -7.07 30.64 -12.10
N ARG A 65 -8.09 30.74 -12.96
CA ARG A 65 -9.39 30.14 -12.66
C ARG A 65 -9.25 28.65 -12.85
N ARG A 66 -9.09 27.94 -11.73
CA ARG A 66 -9.28 26.49 -11.69
C ARG A 66 -10.63 26.16 -12.30
N ASN A 67 -10.63 25.51 -13.46
CA ASN A 67 -11.85 25.10 -14.13
C ASN A 67 -12.60 24.10 -13.23
N GLU A 68 -13.89 24.38 -12.97
CA GLU A 68 -14.76 23.52 -12.17
C GLU A 68 -14.82 22.09 -12.71
N ALA A 69 -14.76 21.93 -14.03
CA ALA A 69 -14.70 20.60 -14.66
C ALA A 69 -13.40 19.85 -14.31
N ASP A 70 -12.26 20.54 -14.29
CA ASP A 70 -10.97 19.93 -13.96
C ASP A 70 -10.91 19.56 -12.48
N ARG A 71 -11.48 20.40 -11.59
CA ARG A 71 -11.60 20.09 -10.17
C ARG A 71 -12.43 18.83 -9.96
N LYS A 72 -13.61 18.76 -10.59
CA LYS A 72 -14.49 17.58 -10.50
C LYS A 72 -13.82 16.31 -11.05
N ALA A 73 -13.12 16.42 -12.18
CA ALA A 73 -12.38 15.30 -12.77
C ALA A 73 -11.27 14.79 -11.85
N ALA A 74 -10.53 15.70 -11.19
CA ALA A 74 -9.49 15.35 -10.22
C ALA A 74 -10.09 14.65 -8.99
N GLU A 75 -11.20 15.15 -8.45
CA GLU A 75 -11.90 14.51 -7.34
C GLU A 75 -12.45 13.12 -7.71
N ASP A 76 -13.00 12.96 -8.91
CA ASP A 76 -13.46 11.67 -9.40
C ASP A 76 -12.30 10.66 -9.54
N ALA A 77 -11.14 11.12 -10.01
CA ALA A 77 -9.93 10.30 -10.06
C ALA A 77 -9.47 9.90 -8.65
N ALA A 78 -9.45 10.84 -7.70
CA ALA A 78 -9.10 10.56 -6.30
C ALA A 78 -10.03 9.51 -5.69
N ARG A 79 -11.36 9.67 -5.85
CA ARG A 79 -12.36 8.69 -5.37
C ARG A 79 -12.17 7.30 -5.98
N ARG A 80 -11.80 7.21 -7.25
CA ARG A 80 -11.51 5.91 -7.90
C ARG A 80 -10.25 5.26 -7.33
N ASN A 81 -9.22 6.06 -7.07
CA ASN A 81 -7.96 5.59 -6.50
C ASN A 81 -8.12 5.14 -5.05
N GLU A 82 -8.92 5.84 -4.24
CA GLU A 82 -9.25 5.41 -2.88
C GLU A 82 -9.93 4.04 -2.89
N ARG A 83 -10.94 3.85 -3.75
CA ARG A 83 -11.64 2.57 -3.87
C ARG A 83 -10.73 1.43 -4.32
N SER A 84 -9.79 1.70 -5.23
CA SER A 84 -8.83 0.69 -5.69
C SER A 84 -7.84 0.35 -4.58
N ALA A 85 -7.34 1.34 -3.83
CA ALA A 85 -6.49 1.14 -2.67
C ALA A 85 -7.20 0.31 -1.58
N ASP A 86 -8.45 0.61 -1.26
CA ASP A 86 -9.25 -0.15 -0.29
C ASP A 86 -9.46 -1.60 -0.70
N ARG A 87 -9.61 -1.85 -2.01
CA ARG A 87 -9.72 -3.21 -2.54
C ARG A 87 -8.41 -3.97 -2.37
N LEU A 88 -7.27 -3.34 -2.65
CA LEU A 88 -5.95 -3.94 -2.46
C LEU A 88 -5.65 -4.18 -0.98
N ALA A 89 -6.00 -3.25 -0.10
CA ALA A 89 -5.84 -3.40 1.35
C ALA A 89 -6.65 -4.58 1.88
N ARG A 90 -7.92 -4.72 1.46
CA ARG A 90 -8.75 -5.89 1.81
C ARG A 90 -8.17 -7.20 1.28
N SER A 91 -7.69 -7.21 0.04
CA SER A 91 -7.04 -8.39 -0.55
C SER A 91 -5.78 -8.79 0.22
N ARG A 92 -4.99 -7.81 0.67
CA ARG A 92 -3.81 -8.08 1.49
C ARG A 92 -4.21 -8.69 2.82
N GLN A 93 -5.19 -8.10 3.51
CA GLN A 93 -5.67 -8.62 4.79
C GLN A 93 -6.24 -10.04 4.68
N SER A 94 -6.95 -10.38 3.58
CA SER A 94 -7.46 -11.74 3.39
C SER A 94 -6.33 -12.75 3.19
N LEU A 95 -5.33 -12.40 2.39
CA LEU A 95 -4.16 -13.25 2.17
C LEU A 95 -3.32 -13.43 3.44
N GLU A 96 -3.13 -12.37 4.22
CA GLU A 96 -2.43 -12.46 5.51
C GLU A 96 -3.17 -13.36 6.49
N ARG A 97 -4.51 -13.25 6.59
CA ARG A 97 -5.34 -14.13 7.43
C ARG A 97 -5.26 -15.58 6.99
N GLU A 98 -5.29 -15.85 5.69
CA GLU A 98 -5.17 -17.19 5.15
C GLU A 98 -3.76 -17.77 5.37
N ALA A 99 -2.72 -16.97 5.19
CA ALA A 99 -1.36 -17.41 5.48
C ALA A 99 -1.15 -17.71 6.97
N LEU A 100 -1.73 -16.90 7.85
CA LEU A 100 -1.73 -17.15 9.31
C LEU A 100 -2.48 -18.43 9.66
N SER A 101 -3.65 -18.69 9.05
CA SER A 101 -4.41 -19.91 9.31
C SER A 101 -3.65 -21.16 8.83
N GLN A 102 -3.08 -21.14 7.63
CA GLN A 102 -2.27 -22.24 7.08
C GLN A 102 -0.96 -22.45 7.85
N GLY A 103 -0.27 -21.37 8.23
CA GLY A 103 0.95 -21.42 9.03
C GLY A 103 0.73 -22.01 10.43
N SER A 104 -0.43 -21.72 11.04
CA SER A 104 -0.80 -22.31 12.34
C SER A 104 -1.09 -23.80 12.25
N ALA A 105 -1.83 -24.24 11.22
CA ALA A 105 -2.15 -25.65 11.01
C ALA A 105 -0.89 -26.49 10.73
N THR A 106 0.00 -25.99 9.87
CA THR A 106 1.26 -26.68 9.55
C THR A 106 2.24 -26.76 10.73
N THR A 107 2.31 -25.72 11.58
CA THR A 107 3.16 -25.75 12.78
C THR A 107 2.62 -26.74 13.82
N PHE A 108 1.30 -26.78 14.00
CA PHE A 108 0.67 -27.72 14.93
C PHE A 108 0.82 -29.18 14.46
N ASP A 109 0.63 -29.44 13.17
CA ASP A 109 0.84 -30.78 12.60
C ASP A 109 2.33 -31.17 12.61
N ALA A 110 3.26 -30.27 12.31
CA ALA A 110 4.68 -30.57 12.41
C ALA A 110 5.09 -30.96 13.85
N GLY A 111 4.59 -30.25 14.86
CA GLY A 111 4.77 -30.63 16.27
C GLY A 111 4.17 -32.00 16.60
N ARG A 112 3.00 -32.33 16.05
CA ARG A 112 2.35 -33.63 16.25
C ARG A 112 3.09 -34.78 15.58
N PHE A 113 3.66 -34.55 14.39
CA PHE A 113 4.47 -35.55 13.69
C PHE A 113 5.83 -35.76 14.37
N THR A 114 6.45 -34.71 14.91
CA THR A 114 7.72 -34.87 15.66
C THR A 114 7.54 -35.62 16.98
N THR A 115 6.40 -35.46 17.65
CA THR A 115 6.11 -36.12 18.93
C THR A 115 5.65 -37.57 18.78
N ASN A 116 5.06 -37.94 17.63
CA ASN A 116 4.64 -39.32 17.34
C ASN A 116 5.63 -40.09 16.45
N ALA A 117 6.74 -39.47 16.02
CA ALA A 117 7.78 -40.14 15.26
C ALA A 117 8.56 -41.09 16.17
N GLN A 118 8.41 -42.40 15.95
CA GLN A 118 9.26 -43.40 16.59
C GLN A 118 10.73 -43.15 16.15
N PRO A 119 11.71 -43.17 17.07
CA PRO A 119 13.11 -42.93 16.70
C PRO A 119 13.61 -43.99 15.71
N LEU A 120 14.07 -43.54 14.54
CA LEU A 120 14.68 -44.39 13.51
C LEU A 120 15.83 -45.21 14.09
N THR A 121 15.89 -46.48 13.68
CA THR A 121 16.99 -47.38 14.07
C THR A 121 18.33 -46.89 13.48
N PRO A 122 19.48 -47.26 14.08
CA PRO A 122 20.80 -46.82 13.59
C PRO A 122 21.07 -47.23 12.13
N ALA A 123 20.59 -48.40 11.72
CA ALA A 123 20.74 -48.90 10.34
C ALA A 123 19.96 -48.04 9.33
N GLU A 124 18.76 -47.60 9.71
CA GLU A 124 17.88 -46.80 8.87
C GLU A 124 18.39 -45.36 8.74
N LYS A 125 18.97 -44.81 9.81
CA LYS A 125 19.70 -43.53 9.77
C LYS A 125 20.90 -43.59 8.83
N ALA A 126 21.67 -44.68 8.85
CA ALA A 126 22.80 -44.87 7.95
C ALA A 126 22.35 -45.00 6.48
N ALA A 127 21.23 -45.67 6.22
CA ALA A 127 20.64 -45.77 4.88
C ALA A 127 20.17 -44.40 4.35
N GLN A 128 19.50 -43.59 5.16
CA GLN A 128 19.11 -42.22 4.78
C GLN A 128 20.32 -41.31 4.55
N ALA A 129 21.37 -41.42 5.37
CA ALA A 129 22.59 -40.65 5.18
C ALA A 129 23.27 -40.97 3.84
N ARG A 130 23.23 -42.23 3.40
CA ARG A 130 23.72 -42.64 2.07
C ARG A 130 22.85 -42.06 0.96
N GLN A 131 21.53 -42.15 1.08
CA GLN A 131 20.60 -41.57 0.09
C GLN A 131 20.77 -40.06 -0.06
N ARG A 132 20.94 -39.33 1.05
CA ARG A 132 21.23 -37.89 1.04
C ARG A 132 22.52 -37.54 0.32
N LYS A 133 23.56 -38.37 0.44
CA LYS A 133 24.81 -38.18 -0.32
C LYS A 133 24.61 -38.37 -1.83
N HIS A 134 23.77 -39.33 -2.22
CA HIS A 134 23.44 -39.56 -3.64
C HIS A 134 22.59 -38.43 -4.25
N THR A 135 21.71 -37.80 -3.47
CA THR A 135 20.88 -36.69 -3.95
C THR A 135 21.54 -35.31 -3.81
N ALA A 136 22.51 -35.16 -2.90
CA ALA A 136 23.31 -33.94 -2.73
C ALA A 136 24.45 -33.82 -3.74
N ALA A 137 24.74 -34.87 -4.54
CA ALA A 137 25.69 -34.76 -5.63
C ALA A 137 25.19 -33.69 -6.62
N PRO A 138 25.99 -32.65 -6.93
CA PRO A 138 25.56 -31.58 -7.83
C PRO A 138 25.21 -32.20 -9.18
N ARG A 139 23.97 -31.99 -9.62
CA ARG A 139 23.51 -32.42 -10.93
C ARG A 139 24.37 -31.70 -11.98
N PRO A 140 24.99 -32.40 -12.95
CA PRO A 140 25.84 -31.73 -13.94
C PRO A 140 25.01 -30.67 -14.67
N THR A 141 25.48 -29.42 -14.59
CA THR A 141 24.83 -28.24 -15.17
C THR A 141 25.08 -28.24 -16.69
N SER A 142 24.37 -29.08 -17.41
CA SER A 142 24.40 -29.08 -18.88
C SER A 142 23.01 -28.88 -19.50
N ALA A 143 22.10 -28.22 -18.78
CA ALA A 143 20.92 -27.62 -19.39
C ALA A 143 21.26 -26.17 -19.73
N ARG A 144 21.76 -25.93 -20.95
CA ARG A 144 21.78 -24.58 -21.51
C ARG A 144 20.33 -24.08 -21.58
N PHE A 145 20.08 -22.91 -21.01
CA PHE A 145 18.81 -22.22 -21.08
C PHE A 145 18.59 -21.72 -22.51
N ASN A 146 17.72 -22.40 -23.27
CA ASN A 146 17.20 -21.87 -24.53
C ASN A 146 15.95 -21.07 -24.21
N SER A 147 16.06 -19.74 -24.25
CA SER A 147 14.89 -18.87 -24.29
C SER A 147 14.22 -19.03 -25.67
N PRO A 148 12.89 -19.23 -25.76
CA PRO A 148 12.21 -19.09 -27.04
C PRO A 148 12.27 -17.61 -27.43
N SER A 149 13.15 -17.28 -28.37
CA SER A 149 13.05 -16.06 -29.15
C SER A 149 11.70 -16.09 -29.88
N THR A 150 10.94 -15.01 -29.76
CA THR A 150 9.69 -14.80 -30.49
C THR A 150 9.91 -14.99 -31.99
N GLY A 151 9.23 -15.98 -32.56
CA GLY A 151 9.29 -16.28 -33.99
C GLY A 151 9.55 -17.77 -34.17
N ASP A 152 8.47 -18.53 -34.36
CA ASP A 152 8.35 -19.65 -35.30
C ASP A 152 7.40 -20.74 -34.79
N THR A 153 6.21 -20.71 -35.40
CA THR A 153 5.26 -21.79 -35.73
C THR A 153 5.30 -23.11 -34.94
N ALA A 154 4.11 -23.48 -34.47
CA ALA A 154 3.70 -24.70 -33.76
C ALA A 154 4.37 -26.02 -34.21
N PRO A 155 4.69 -26.95 -33.28
CA PRO A 155 5.22 -28.25 -33.64
C PRO A 155 4.11 -29.23 -34.05
N LYS A 156 4.25 -29.79 -35.26
CA LYS A 156 3.54 -31.00 -35.69
C LYS A 156 3.98 -32.19 -34.84
N GLU A 157 3.01 -32.92 -34.31
CA GLU A 157 3.22 -34.23 -33.69
C GLU A 157 3.82 -35.23 -34.69
N THR A 158 4.93 -35.87 -34.33
CA THR A 158 5.40 -37.08 -35.03
C THR A 158 5.24 -38.28 -34.10
N SER A 159 4.31 -39.14 -34.50
CA SER A 159 3.87 -40.33 -33.80
C SER A 159 4.96 -41.41 -33.84
N LYS A 160 5.21 -42.02 -32.67
CA LYS A 160 6.15 -43.14 -32.48
C LYS A 160 5.79 -44.35 -33.36
N LYS A 161 6.78 -44.79 -34.13
CA LYS A 161 6.84 -46.05 -34.90
C LYS A 161 6.79 -47.25 -33.94
N LYS A 162 5.67 -47.98 -33.92
CA LYS A 162 5.46 -49.21 -33.15
C LYS A 162 6.20 -50.37 -33.85
N LYS A 163 7.23 -50.92 -33.21
CA LYS A 163 8.03 -52.06 -33.68
C LYS A 163 7.18 -53.34 -33.61
N LYS A 164 6.83 -53.91 -34.76
CA LYS A 164 6.08 -55.18 -34.89
C LYS A 164 7.02 -56.34 -34.52
N LYS A 165 6.68 -57.10 -33.47
CA LYS A 165 7.35 -58.34 -33.08
C LYS A 165 6.86 -59.45 -34.03
N LYS A 166 7.82 -60.22 -34.54
CA LYS A 166 7.64 -61.37 -35.43
C LYS A 166 7.48 -62.60 -34.54
N GLU A 167 6.43 -63.38 -34.77
CA GLU A 167 6.29 -64.78 -34.38
C GLU A 167 5.59 -65.48 -35.55
#